data_AF-A0A1C5UX01-F1
#
_entry.id   AF-A0A1C5UX01-F1
#
_cell.length_a   1.000
_cell.length_b   1.000
_cell.length_c   1.000
_cell.angle_alpha   90.00
_cell.angle_beta   90.00
_cell.angle_gamma   90.00
#
_symmetry.space_group_name_H-M   'P 1'
#
loop_
_entity.id
_entity.type
_entity.pdbx_description
1 polymer ?
#
loop_
_entity_poly.entity_id
_entity_poly.type
_entity_poly.pdbx_seq_one_letter_code
_entity_poly.pdbx_strand_id
1 'polypeptide(L)'
;MYQRFKKELLAEMEKRRDILVIRNSKPSIESIFEVKDLNDKLYQKILDEFNLIAIQHVEKLIYDLCKKYEIDVKRTSADEPFDLKMSVKGEMSYVELKTSPSVMNADSYHKFIYNVQRCSCPVYLIYLIKDNYQSRNIIARYERTAHEKYNTDRLNVKIFEEFLLEQFGNIEFELFKKAMISYKDEMHQAVGYQVTEILNSHNLKILKNELEQEFLNFEYDRVISNKFQDLNRVNWEKIKNLFLEQKRYRVLLGNSNFATAFLTSEWLVKKYFSLPELDNTFIITGYLKSIEQLLWKIVFYVGQGRQIRGMTIESNNTQEIDTTLGSLEFFIANYENDDLFDEILGTSTHFVMRYLKKQLSMWRIKNRNGYFHKDVLKDREKINIVREETFLLYILILGSLSLDGDTIAMLES
;
A
#
# COMPACT_ATOMS: atom_id res chain seq x y z
N MET A 1 -10.82 18.26 22.62
CA MET A 1 -11.70 18.70 21.50
C MET A 1 -11.51 17.81 20.28
N TYR A 2 -10.34 17.79 19.63
CA TYR A 2 -10.11 17.03 18.39
C TYR A 2 -10.32 15.52 18.46
N GLN A 3 -9.91 14.86 19.56
CA GLN A 3 -10.19 13.43 19.76
C GLN A 3 -11.69 13.13 19.82
N ARG A 4 -12.46 14.03 20.44
CA ARG A 4 -13.92 13.95 20.49
C ARG A 4 -14.52 14.19 19.09
N PHE A 5 -14.07 15.23 18.39
CA PHE A 5 -14.47 15.52 17.01
C PHE A 5 -14.30 14.29 16.10
N LYS A 6 -13.11 13.68 16.12
CA LYS A 6 -12.79 12.50 15.32
C LYS A 6 -13.68 11.31 15.68
N LYS A 7 -13.85 11.03 16.98
CA LYS A 7 -14.69 9.92 17.46
C LYS A 7 -16.16 10.11 17.05
N GLU A 8 -16.70 11.31 17.20
CA GLU A 8 -18.08 11.62 16.80
C GLU A 8 -18.26 11.52 15.27
N LEU A 9 -17.29 12.00 14.50
CA LEU A 9 -17.30 11.92 13.04
C LEU A 9 -17.35 10.47 12.54
N LEU A 10 -16.46 9.62 13.06
CA LEU A 10 -16.40 8.20 12.68
C LEU A 10 -17.69 7.45 13.03
N ALA A 11 -18.21 7.66 14.24
CA ALA A 11 -19.41 6.97 14.70
C ALA A 11 -20.66 7.32 13.87
N GLU A 12 -20.84 8.58 13.47
CA GLU A 12 -21.96 8.96 12.60
C GLU A 12 -21.78 8.43 11.17
N MET A 13 -20.54 8.43 10.65
CA MET A 13 -20.23 7.84 9.34
C MET A 13 -20.56 6.34 9.29
N GLU A 14 -20.12 5.55 10.28
CA GLU A 14 -20.44 4.11 10.35
C GLU A 14 -21.95 3.86 10.38
N LYS A 15 -22.68 4.59 11.23
CA LYS A 15 -24.14 4.50 11.32
C LYS A 15 -24.83 4.83 9.98
N ARG A 16 -24.33 5.84 9.27
CA ARG A 16 -24.88 6.29 7.98
C ARG A 16 -24.62 5.30 6.86
N ARG A 17 -23.42 4.71 6.83
CA ARG A 17 -23.12 3.57 5.96
C ARG A 17 -24.16 2.46 6.17
N ASP A 18 -24.39 2.02 7.39
CA ASP A 18 -25.30 0.89 7.67
C ASP A 18 -26.72 1.16 7.17
N ILE A 19 -27.22 2.39 7.36
CA ILE A 19 -28.52 2.82 6.83
C ILE A 19 -28.53 2.75 5.29
N LEU A 20 -27.48 3.23 4.62
CA LEU A 20 -27.38 3.22 3.16
C LEU A 20 -27.30 1.80 2.60
N VAL A 21 -26.51 0.91 3.23
CA VAL A 21 -26.40 -0.50 2.85
C VAL A 21 -27.79 -1.17 2.90
N ILE A 22 -28.52 -0.99 3.99
CA ILE A 22 -29.87 -1.55 4.15
C ILE A 22 -30.81 -1.00 3.07
N ARG A 23 -30.81 0.31 2.84
CA ARG A 23 -31.72 0.96 1.87
C ARG A 23 -31.47 0.56 0.42
N ASN A 24 -30.21 0.30 0.06
CA ASN A 24 -29.80 0.00 -1.32
C ASN A 24 -29.63 -1.51 -1.58
N SER A 25 -30.04 -2.37 -0.65
CA SER A 25 -29.95 -3.84 -0.77
C SER A 25 -30.90 -4.45 -1.82
N LYS A 26 -31.81 -3.67 -2.40
CA LYS A 26 -32.79 -4.16 -3.39
C LYS A 26 -32.26 -4.04 -4.81
N PRO A 27 -32.49 -5.05 -5.68
CA PRO A 27 -32.10 -4.98 -7.09
C PRO A 27 -32.82 -3.82 -7.81
N SER A 28 -32.07 -3.06 -8.61
CA SER A 28 -32.63 -2.08 -9.55
C SER A 28 -32.62 -2.62 -10.98
N ILE A 29 -33.40 -2.03 -11.87
CA ILE A 29 -33.31 -2.28 -13.31
C ILE A 29 -31.95 -1.75 -13.78
N GLU A 30 -31.16 -2.59 -14.45
CA GLU A 30 -29.81 -2.24 -14.93
C GLU A 30 -29.73 -2.39 -16.45
N SER A 31 -28.94 -1.53 -17.07
CA SER A 31 -28.66 -1.65 -18.49
C SER A 31 -27.71 -2.81 -18.72
N ILE A 32 -27.89 -3.54 -19.83
CA ILE A 32 -26.96 -4.61 -20.25
C ILE A 32 -25.55 -4.08 -20.58
N PHE A 33 -25.40 -2.77 -20.77
CA PHE A 33 -24.11 -2.09 -20.98
C PHE A 33 -23.59 -1.42 -19.70
N GLU A 34 -24.33 -1.49 -18.59
CA GLU A 34 -23.90 -0.91 -17.34
C GLU A 34 -22.77 -1.75 -16.73
N VAL A 35 -21.60 -1.15 -16.60
CA VAL A 35 -20.41 -1.80 -16.01
C VAL A 35 -20.41 -1.68 -14.48
N LYS A 36 -21.07 -0.64 -13.95
CA LYS A 36 -21.17 -0.40 -12.51
C LYS A 36 -22.14 -1.39 -11.90
N ASP A 37 -21.66 -2.21 -10.97
CA ASP A 37 -22.54 -3.07 -10.20
C ASP A 37 -23.26 -2.30 -9.07
N LEU A 38 -24.16 -2.98 -8.37
CA LEU A 38 -24.88 -2.43 -7.21
C LEU A 38 -23.92 -1.94 -6.10
N ASN A 39 -22.76 -2.59 -5.93
CA ASN A 39 -21.79 -2.22 -4.91
C ASN A 39 -21.03 -0.94 -5.27
N ASP A 40 -20.71 -0.73 -6.55
CA ASP A 40 -20.09 0.51 -7.04
C ASP A 40 -21.00 1.72 -6.80
N LYS A 41 -22.30 1.57 -7.11
CA LYS A 41 -23.31 2.60 -6.87
C LYS A 41 -23.45 2.88 -5.36
N LEU A 42 -23.47 1.83 -4.54
CA LEU A 42 -23.53 1.96 -3.08
C LEU A 42 -22.27 2.62 -2.51
N TYR A 43 -21.09 2.22 -2.97
CA TYR A 43 -19.81 2.80 -2.55
C TYR A 43 -19.78 4.31 -2.81
N GLN A 44 -20.16 4.74 -4.03
CA GLN A 44 -20.23 6.17 -4.35
C GLN A 44 -21.21 6.92 -3.45
N LYS A 45 -22.41 6.37 -3.20
CA LYS A 45 -23.38 6.98 -2.27
C LYS A 45 -22.85 7.11 -0.85
N ILE A 46 -22.10 6.11 -0.36
CA ILE A 46 -21.47 6.17 0.96
C ILE A 46 -20.43 7.30 1.00
N LEU A 47 -19.58 7.41 -0.02
CA LEU A 47 -18.57 8.48 -0.09
C LEU A 47 -19.20 9.87 -0.16
N ASP A 48 -20.28 10.04 -0.94
CA ASP A 48 -21.01 11.31 -1.04
C ASP A 48 -21.62 11.70 0.31
N GLU A 49 -22.25 10.77 1.02
CA GLU A 49 -22.81 11.01 2.36
C GLU A 49 -21.69 11.34 3.37
N PHE A 50 -20.55 10.65 3.29
CA PHE A 50 -19.41 10.89 4.17
C PHE A 50 -18.83 12.29 3.97
N ASN A 51 -18.79 12.78 2.73
CA ASN A 51 -18.39 14.16 2.44
C ASN A 51 -19.32 15.19 3.11
N LEU A 52 -20.63 14.96 3.09
CA LEU A 52 -21.61 15.83 3.74
C LEU A 52 -21.42 15.84 5.26
N ILE A 53 -21.23 14.66 5.87
CA ILE A 53 -20.99 14.54 7.33
C ILE A 53 -19.68 15.24 7.72
N ALA A 54 -18.63 15.10 6.90
CA ALA A 54 -17.35 15.74 7.15
C ALA A 54 -17.48 17.28 7.25
N ILE A 55 -18.23 17.90 6.32
CA ILE A 55 -18.50 19.34 6.35
C ILE A 55 -19.19 19.73 7.66
N GLN A 56 -20.29 19.05 8.03
CA GLN A 56 -21.06 19.36 9.24
C GLN A 56 -20.24 19.26 10.53
N HIS A 57 -19.36 18.25 10.60
CA HIS A 57 -18.47 18.10 11.75
C HIS A 57 -17.36 19.15 11.77
N VAL A 58 -16.82 19.54 10.61
CA VAL A 58 -15.83 20.61 10.53
C VAL A 58 -16.45 21.96 10.90
N GLU A 59 -17.69 22.25 10.48
CA GLU A 59 -18.42 23.44 10.94
C GLU A 59 -18.56 23.47 12.47
N LYS A 60 -18.93 22.33 13.06
CA LYS A 60 -19.02 22.19 14.52
C LYS A 60 -17.67 22.41 15.18
N LEU A 61 -16.59 21.87 14.61
CA LEU A 61 -15.23 22.08 15.10
C LEU A 61 -14.82 23.55 15.05
N ILE A 62 -15.06 24.24 13.93
CA ILE A 62 -14.81 25.68 13.80
C ILE A 62 -15.61 26.44 14.85
N TYR A 63 -16.89 26.12 15.01
CA TYR A 63 -17.76 26.76 16.00
C TYR A 63 -17.26 26.58 17.44
N ASP A 64 -16.84 25.37 17.81
CA ASP A 64 -16.29 25.06 19.14
C ASP A 64 -14.95 25.77 19.38
N LEU A 65 -14.10 25.89 18.35
CA LEU A 65 -12.85 26.65 18.41
C LEU A 65 -13.12 28.14 18.56
N CYS A 66 -14.02 28.72 17.76
CA CYS A 66 -14.39 30.12 17.88
C CYS A 66 -14.93 30.43 19.28
N LYS A 67 -15.77 29.56 19.85
CA LYS A 67 -16.22 29.70 21.25
C LYS A 67 -15.07 29.68 22.25
N LYS A 68 -14.12 28.75 22.08
CA LYS A 68 -12.95 28.63 22.97
C LYS A 68 -12.08 29.90 22.96
N TYR A 69 -11.97 30.55 21.81
CA TYR A 69 -11.16 31.76 21.61
C TYR A 69 -11.97 33.06 21.61
N GLU A 70 -13.24 33.02 22.02
CA GLU A 70 -14.13 34.18 22.10
C GLU A 70 -14.29 34.94 20.75
N ILE A 71 -14.22 34.21 19.65
CA ILE A 71 -14.43 34.72 18.29
C ILE A 71 -15.94 34.65 17.97
N ASP A 72 -16.52 35.76 17.50
CA ASP A 72 -17.92 35.77 17.06
C ASP A 72 -18.11 34.83 15.85
N VAL A 73 -19.06 33.91 15.98
CA VAL A 73 -19.40 32.93 14.95
C VAL A 73 -20.89 32.61 15.01
N LYS A 74 -21.50 32.54 13.84
CA LYS A 74 -22.89 32.15 13.66
C LYS A 74 -23.00 31.21 12.47
N ARG A 75 -23.81 30.17 12.62
CA ARG A 75 -24.31 29.40 11.49
C ARG A 75 -25.30 30.27 10.74
N THR A 76 -25.17 30.30 9.44
CA THR A 76 -26.09 30.97 8.53
C THR A 76 -27.39 30.15 8.44
N SER A 77 -28.50 30.79 8.04
CA SER A 77 -29.75 30.07 7.78
C SER A 77 -29.64 29.28 6.47
N ALA A 78 -30.55 28.32 6.25
CA ALA A 78 -30.59 27.55 4.99
C ALA A 78 -30.80 28.42 3.73
N ASP A 79 -31.27 29.65 3.90
CA ASP A 79 -31.49 30.63 2.83
C ASP A 79 -30.25 31.49 2.54
N GLU A 80 -29.24 31.45 3.42
CA GLU A 80 -27.99 32.17 3.23
C GLU A 80 -26.98 31.34 2.40
N PRO A 81 -26.20 31.99 1.52
CA PRO A 81 -25.43 31.29 0.49
C PRO A 81 -24.11 30.67 0.95
N PHE A 82 -23.75 30.81 2.23
CA PHE A 82 -22.49 30.32 2.79
C PHE A 82 -22.73 29.52 4.06
N ASP A 83 -21.85 28.61 4.44
CA ASP A 83 -22.03 27.74 5.62
C ASP A 83 -21.93 28.48 6.97
N LEU A 84 -21.01 29.44 7.11
CA LEU A 84 -20.76 30.16 8.36
C LEU A 84 -20.53 31.66 8.15
N LYS A 85 -20.81 32.43 9.20
CA LYS A 85 -20.42 33.84 9.32
C LYS A 85 -19.63 34.03 10.61
N MET A 86 -18.38 34.48 10.52
CA MET A 86 -17.50 34.61 11.67
C MET A 86 -16.51 35.76 11.55
N SER A 87 -15.97 36.21 12.68
CA SER A 87 -14.85 37.14 12.70
C SER A 87 -13.55 36.42 12.35
N VAL A 88 -12.91 36.82 11.25
CA VAL A 88 -11.63 36.30 10.77
C VAL A 88 -10.62 37.44 10.83
N LYS A 89 -9.54 37.27 11.60
CA LYS A 89 -8.54 38.33 11.86
C LYS A 89 -9.16 39.67 12.30
N GLY A 90 -10.29 39.63 13.00
CA GLY A 90 -11.01 40.82 13.49
C GLY A 90 -12.03 41.42 12.52
N GLU A 91 -12.16 40.89 11.30
CA GLU A 91 -13.15 41.33 10.32
C GLU A 91 -14.25 40.27 10.12
N MET A 92 -15.51 40.71 10.13
CA MET A 92 -16.63 39.82 9.83
C MET A 92 -16.52 39.28 8.41
N SER A 93 -16.50 37.96 8.28
CA SER A 93 -16.30 37.25 7.01
C SER A 93 -17.28 36.09 6.87
N TYR A 94 -17.58 35.73 5.62
CA TYR A 94 -18.30 34.50 5.30
C TYR A 94 -17.30 33.36 5.10
N VAL A 95 -17.69 32.14 5.47
CA VAL A 95 -16.89 30.93 5.28
C VAL A 95 -17.76 29.88 4.59
N GLU A 96 -17.23 29.32 3.51
CA GLU A 96 -17.82 28.22 2.75
C GLU A 96 -16.86 27.03 2.79
N LEU A 97 -17.40 25.85 3.07
CA LEU A 97 -16.64 24.60 3.14
C LEU A 97 -16.93 23.73 1.91
N LYS A 98 -15.89 23.13 1.35
CA LYS A 98 -16.00 22.15 0.27
C LYS A 98 -15.03 20.99 0.45
N THR A 99 -15.45 19.77 0.12
CA THR A 99 -14.59 18.58 0.19
C THR A 99 -13.68 18.42 -1.03
N SER A 100 -14.01 19.05 -2.16
CA SER A 100 -13.14 19.04 -3.33
C SER A 100 -13.43 20.21 -4.30
N PRO A 101 -12.40 20.75 -4.98
CA PRO A 101 -12.57 21.75 -6.03
C PRO A 101 -13.32 21.24 -7.27
N SER A 102 -13.25 19.93 -7.55
CA SER A 102 -13.85 19.33 -8.75
C SER A 102 -15.37 19.08 -8.63
N VAL A 103 -15.98 19.40 -7.49
CA VAL A 103 -17.39 19.09 -7.18
C VAL A 103 -18.34 20.21 -7.63
N MET A 104 -17.84 21.41 -7.91
CA MET A 104 -18.69 22.45 -8.48
C MET A 104 -18.89 22.21 -9.97
N ASN A 105 -20.06 21.66 -10.32
CA ASN A 105 -20.55 21.77 -11.69
C ASN A 105 -20.69 23.24 -12.10
N ALA A 106 -20.80 23.51 -13.40
CA ALA A 106 -20.84 24.87 -13.92
C ALA A 106 -21.91 25.73 -13.22
N ASP A 107 -23.10 25.19 -12.98
CA ASP A 107 -24.19 25.94 -12.34
C ASP A 107 -23.88 26.31 -10.89
N SER A 108 -23.37 25.35 -10.10
CA SER A 108 -22.98 25.59 -8.70
C SER A 108 -21.86 26.61 -8.60
N TYR A 109 -20.90 26.56 -9.54
CA TYR A 109 -19.82 27.54 -9.62
C TYR A 109 -20.36 28.95 -9.90
N HIS A 110 -21.21 29.11 -10.92
CA HIS A 110 -21.78 30.42 -11.25
C HIS A 110 -22.62 30.97 -10.11
N LYS A 111 -23.42 30.12 -9.45
CA LYS A 111 -24.21 30.51 -8.28
C LYS A 111 -23.32 30.96 -7.12
N PHE A 112 -22.24 30.23 -6.82
CA PHE A 112 -21.28 30.61 -5.78
C PHE A 112 -20.63 31.97 -6.10
N ILE A 113 -20.11 32.15 -7.31
CA ILE A 113 -19.49 33.41 -7.74
C ILE A 113 -20.48 34.57 -7.66
N TYR A 114 -21.72 34.37 -8.11
CA TYR A 114 -22.78 35.37 -8.01
C TYR A 114 -23.03 35.80 -6.56
N ASN A 115 -23.01 34.86 -5.62
CA ASN A 115 -23.16 35.16 -4.20
C ASN A 115 -21.96 35.94 -3.66
N VAL A 116 -20.73 35.55 -4.01
CA VAL A 116 -19.49 36.26 -3.62
C VAL A 116 -19.50 37.70 -4.10
N GLN A 117 -19.91 37.97 -5.35
CA GLN A 117 -19.96 39.32 -5.91
C GLN A 117 -20.93 40.25 -5.15
N ARG A 118 -21.95 39.69 -4.49
CA ARG A 118 -22.95 40.45 -3.72
C ARG A 118 -22.57 40.63 -2.26
N CYS A 119 -21.46 40.03 -1.81
CA CYS A 119 -20.97 40.17 -0.44
C CYS A 119 -20.22 41.49 -0.25
N SER A 120 -20.56 42.18 0.84
CA SER A 120 -19.83 43.35 1.30
C SER A 120 -18.57 43.00 2.10
N CYS A 121 -18.49 41.79 2.65
CA CYS A 121 -17.37 41.30 3.45
C CYS A 121 -16.54 40.23 2.72
N PRO A 122 -15.33 39.92 3.23
CA PRO A 122 -14.51 38.82 2.73
C PRO A 122 -15.23 37.48 2.76
N VAL A 123 -14.94 36.64 1.77
CA VAL A 123 -15.45 35.27 1.68
C VAL A 123 -14.25 34.32 1.69
N TYR A 124 -14.24 33.38 2.62
CA TYR A 124 -13.25 32.32 2.70
C TYR A 124 -13.83 31.02 2.17
N LEU A 125 -13.32 30.56 1.03
CA LEU A 125 -13.63 29.24 0.50
C LEU A 125 -12.57 28.25 0.99
N ILE A 126 -12.97 27.35 1.88
CA ILE A 126 -12.06 26.42 2.55
C ILE A 126 -12.27 25.00 2.01
N TYR A 127 -11.19 24.43 1.47
CA TYR A 127 -11.18 23.07 0.97
C TYR A 127 -10.69 22.06 2.02
N LEU A 128 -11.46 20.98 2.22
CA LEU A 128 -11.13 19.83 3.09
C LEU A 128 -10.28 18.80 2.31
N ILE A 129 -9.18 19.24 1.70
CA ILE A 129 -8.31 18.43 0.85
C ILE A 129 -6.92 18.28 1.46
N LYS A 130 -6.20 17.24 1.03
CA LYS A 130 -4.79 17.06 1.40
C LYS A 130 -3.93 18.15 0.79
N ASP A 131 -3.02 18.70 1.59
CA ASP A 131 -1.99 19.61 1.12
C ASP A 131 -0.94 18.86 0.29
N ASN A 132 -0.97 19.07 -1.02
CA ASN A 132 0.03 18.58 -1.96
C ASN A 132 0.11 19.51 -3.18
N TYR A 133 1.13 19.32 -4.01
CA TYR A 133 1.38 20.16 -5.19
C TYR A 133 0.18 20.26 -6.15
N GLN A 134 -0.52 19.14 -6.41
CA GLN A 134 -1.67 19.15 -7.31
C GLN A 134 -2.86 19.92 -6.72
N SER A 135 -3.18 19.67 -5.44
CA SER A 135 -4.22 20.40 -4.71
C SER A 135 -3.98 21.90 -4.75
N ARG A 136 -2.74 22.33 -4.43
CA ARG A 136 -2.35 23.75 -4.44
C ARG A 136 -2.48 24.40 -5.81
N ASN A 137 -2.07 23.69 -6.87
CA ASN A 137 -2.21 24.21 -8.23
C ASN A 137 -3.67 24.38 -8.64
N ILE A 138 -4.56 23.44 -8.27
CA ILE A 138 -5.98 23.52 -8.61
C ILE A 138 -6.65 24.71 -7.92
N ILE A 139 -6.43 24.89 -6.60
CA ILE A 139 -7.04 25.98 -5.85
C ILE A 139 -6.50 27.35 -6.29
N ALA A 140 -5.19 27.47 -6.57
CA ALA A 140 -4.60 28.72 -7.04
C ALA A 140 -5.13 29.10 -8.43
N ARG A 141 -5.33 28.12 -9.32
CA ARG A 141 -5.96 28.36 -10.62
C ARG A 141 -7.42 28.81 -10.46
N TYR A 142 -8.15 28.19 -9.54
CA TYR A 142 -9.53 28.54 -9.26
C TYR A 142 -9.66 29.98 -8.75
N GLU A 143 -8.87 30.34 -7.73
CA GLU A 143 -8.85 31.69 -7.14
C GLU A 143 -8.51 32.75 -8.19
N ARG A 144 -7.43 32.52 -8.95
CA ARG A 144 -7.03 33.41 -10.05
C ARG A 144 -8.15 33.61 -11.07
N THR A 145 -8.79 32.51 -11.50
CA THR A 145 -9.89 32.57 -12.47
C THR A 145 -11.08 33.36 -11.91
N ALA A 146 -11.40 33.16 -10.63
CA ALA A 146 -12.48 33.89 -9.97
C ALA A 146 -12.18 35.40 -9.94
N HIS A 147 -10.98 35.79 -9.53
CA HIS A 147 -10.53 37.19 -9.49
C HIS A 147 -10.52 37.83 -10.89
N GLU A 148 -9.79 37.25 -11.84
CA GLU A 148 -9.56 37.85 -13.17
C GLU A 148 -10.84 37.93 -14.01
N LYS A 149 -11.71 36.91 -13.94
CA LYS A 149 -12.88 36.83 -14.82
C LYS A 149 -14.15 37.41 -14.20
N TYR A 150 -14.28 37.36 -12.88
CA TYR A 150 -15.52 37.70 -12.19
C TYR A 150 -15.37 38.80 -11.14
N ASN A 151 -14.18 39.41 -11.02
CA ASN A 151 -13.93 40.55 -10.13
C ASN A 151 -14.30 40.23 -8.66
N THR A 152 -13.78 39.12 -8.15
CA THR A 152 -14.06 38.63 -6.78
C THR A 152 -12.87 38.78 -5.84
N ASP A 153 -12.20 39.94 -5.81
CA ASP A 153 -10.96 40.17 -5.03
C ASP A 153 -11.08 39.90 -3.51
N ARG A 154 -12.32 39.85 -3.00
CA ARG A 154 -12.63 39.53 -1.60
C ARG A 154 -12.67 38.02 -1.31
N LEU A 155 -12.62 37.18 -2.34
CA LEU A 155 -12.56 35.74 -2.21
C LEU A 155 -11.14 35.32 -1.83
N ASN A 156 -11.04 34.57 -0.75
CA ASN A 156 -9.81 33.96 -0.28
C ASN A 156 -9.99 32.45 -0.31
N VAL A 157 -9.17 31.74 -1.08
CA VAL A 157 -9.26 30.28 -1.22
C VAL A 157 -8.16 29.62 -0.42
N LYS A 158 -8.51 28.73 0.51
CA LYS A 158 -7.54 28.08 1.42
C LYS A 158 -7.82 26.60 1.59
N ILE A 159 -6.78 25.87 2.01
CA ILE A 159 -6.95 24.52 2.55
C ILE A 159 -7.30 24.64 4.04
N PHE A 160 -8.10 23.71 4.58
CA PHE A 160 -8.53 23.75 5.98
C PHE A 160 -7.38 23.83 6.98
N GLU A 161 -6.30 23.08 6.73
CA GLU A 161 -5.09 23.10 7.56
C GLU A 161 -4.44 24.49 7.62
N GLU A 162 -4.39 25.21 6.50
CA GLU A 162 -3.89 26.58 6.42
C GLU A 162 -4.81 27.55 7.16
N PHE A 163 -6.12 27.44 6.96
CA PHE A 163 -7.10 28.23 7.68
C PHE A 163 -6.98 28.04 9.20
N LEU A 164 -6.85 26.79 9.65
CA LEU A 164 -6.70 26.46 11.06
C LEU A 164 -5.45 27.10 11.66
N LEU A 165 -4.32 27.00 10.96
CA LEU A 165 -3.05 27.60 11.37
C LEU A 165 -3.13 29.12 11.44
N GLU A 166 -3.73 29.77 10.43
CA GLU A 166 -3.84 31.23 10.39
C GLU A 166 -4.80 31.81 11.42
N GLN A 167 -5.92 31.13 11.69
CA GLN A 167 -6.96 31.67 12.58
C GLN A 167 -6.75 31.30 14.04
N PHE A 168 -6.25 30.09 14.32
CA PHE A 168 -6.16 29.57 15.69
C PHE A 168 -4.73 29.26 16.14
N GLY A 169 -3.75 29.41 15.24
CA GLY A 169 -2.34 29.28 15.55
C GLY A 169 -1.80 27.84 15.56
N ASN A 170 -0.48 27.74 15.74
CA ASN A 170 0.27 26.49 15.59
C ASN A 170 -0.14 25.40 16.59
N ILE A 171 -0.56 25.78 17.80
CA ILE A 171 -0.96 24.80 18.83
C ILE A 171 -2.17 23.99 18.36
N GLU A 172 -3.19 24.66 17.83
CA GLU A 172 -4.43 24.00 17.36
C GLU A 172 -4.20 23.20 16.09
N PHE A 173 -3.35 23.72 15.20
CA PHE A 173 -2.90 22.99 14.02
C PHE A 173 -2.24 21.65 14.35
N GLU A 174 -1.26 21.64 15.26
CA GLU A 174 -0.57 20.40 15.66
C GLU A 174 -1.49 19.42 16.40
N LEU A 175 -2.41 19.92 17.23
CA LEU A 175 -3.41 19.09 17.90
C LEU A 175 -4.39 18.44 16.91
N PHE A 176 -4.82 19.17 15.88
CA PHE A 176 -5.64 18.62 14.80
C PHE A 176 -4.87 17.55 14.03
N LYS A 177 -3.65 17.86 13.57
CA LYS A 177 -2.79 16.89 12.87
C LYS A 177 -2.62 15.60 13.65
N LYS A 178 -2.28 15.71 14.93
CA LYS A 178 -2.12 14.56 15.83
C LYS A 178 -3.39 13.73 15.94
N ALA A 179 -4.56 14.36 15.99
CA ALA A 179 -5.83 13.64 16.01
C ALA A 179 -6.08 12.88 14.70
N MET A 180 -5.70 13.46 13.56
CA MET A 180 -5.97 12.91 12.23
C MET A 180 -4.97 11.84 11.76
N ILE A 181 -3.90 11.55 12.50
CA ILE A 181 -2.86 10.56 12.11
C ILE A 181 -3.45 9.21 11.69
N SER A 182 -4.36 8.64 12.50
CA SER A 182 -4.99 7.34 12.20
C SER A 182 -6.36 7.45 11.52
N TYR A 183 -6.81 8.67 11.19
CA TYR A 183 -8.14 8.87 10.60
C TYR A 183 -8.30 8.15 9.27
N LYS A 184 -7.26 8.11 8.43
CA LYS A 184 -7.35 7.45 7.12
C LYS A 184 -7.64 5.95 7.26
N ASP A 185 -6.92 5.26 8.13
CA ASP A 185 -7.07 3.81 8.31
C ASP A 185 -8.42 3.49 8.94
N GLU A 186 -8.84 4.27 9.94
CA GLU A 186 -10.16 4.16 10.57
C GLU A 186 -11.29 4.45 9.58
N MET A 187 -11.12 5.42 8.68
CA MET A 187 -12.09 5.72 7.62
C MET A 187 -12.19 4.60 6.58
N HIS A 188 -11.07 4.01 6.18
CA HIS A 188 -11.08 2.87 5.27
C HIS A 188 -11.88 1.69 5.88
N GLN A 189 -11.70 1.44 7.18
CA GLN A 189 -12.51 0.46 7.92
C GLN A 189 -13.99 0.89 8.00
N ALA A 190 -14.26 2.17 8.28
CA ALA A 190 -15.60 2.71 8.42
C ALA A 190 -16.40 2.68 7.10
N VAL A 191 -15.76 2.87 5.93
CA VAL A 191 -16.46 2.75 4.64
C VAL A 191 -16.93 1.30 4.42
N GLY A 192 -16.13 0.31 4.84
CA GLY A 192 -16.47 -1.12 4.76
C GLY A 192 -16.47 -1.71 3.35
N TYR A 193 -16.28 -0.88 2.31
CA TYR A 193 -16.17 -1.26 0.91
C TYR A 193 -14.90 -0.65 0.32
N GLN A 194 -14.29 -1.36 -0.63
CA GLN A 194 -13.14 -0.86 -1.37
C GLN A 194 -13.26 -1.24 -2.84
N VAL A 195 -12.95 -0.28 -3.72
CA VAL A 195 -12.68 -0.59 -5.13
C VAL A 195 -11.22 -1.03 -5.19
N THR A 196 -11.00 -2.31 -5.51
CA THR A 196 -9.65 -2.87 -5.65
C THR A 196 -9.29 -3.01 -7.12
N GLU A 197 -8.06 -2.65 -7.46
CA GLU A 197 -7.50 -2.99 -8.76
C GLU A 197 -7.48 -4.51 -8.93
N ILE A 198 -7.74 -4.96 -10.15
CA ILE A 198 -7.61 -6.37 -10.54
C ILE A 198 -6.22 -6.58 -11.12
N LEU A 199 -5.58 -7.72 -10.81
CA LEU A 199 -4.31 -8.10 -11.43
C LEU A 199 -4.52 -8.52 -12.89
N ASN A 200 -4.61 -7.54 -13.78
CA ASN A 200 -4.61 -7.73 -15.23
C ASN A 200 -3.20 -7.58 -15.81
N SER A 201 -3.01 -7.82 -17.11
CA SER A 201 -1.68 -7.74 -17.75
C SER A 201 -1.02 -6.36 -17.61
N HIS A 202 -1.79 -5.27 -17.56
CA HIS A 202 -1.27 -3.93 -17.35
C HIS A 202 -0.74 -3.75 -15.93
N ASN A 203 -1.56 -4.10 -14.92
CA ASN A 203 -1.20 -3.99 -13.51
C ASN A 203 -0.08 -4.95 -13.12
N LEU A 204 0.01 -6.12 -13.76
CA LEU A 204 1.14 -7.04 -13.59
C LEU A 204 2.46 -6.42 -14.07
N LYS A 205 2.44 -5.67 -15.18
CA LYS A 205 3.63 -4.97 -15.68
C LYS A 205 4.07 -3.86 -14.70
N ILE A 206 3.12 -3.12 -14.15
CA ILE A 206 3.40 -2.12 -13.11
C ILE A 206 4.02 -2.80 -11.88
N LEU A 207 3.41 -3.88 -11.38
CA LEU A 207 3.93 -4.65 -10.24
C LEU A 207 5.37 -5.13 -10.48
N LYS A 208 5.66 -5.69 -11.65
CA LYS A 208 7.02 -6.16 -12.00
C LYS A 208 8.03 -5.01 -11.99
N ASN A 209 7.67 -3.84 -12.52
CA ASN A 209 8.53 -2.65 -12.50
C ASN A 209 8.77 -2.14 -11.07
N GLU A 210 7.73 -2.10 -10.24
CA GLU A 210 7.87 -1.73 -8.82
C GLU A 210 8.82 -2.68 -8.09
N LEU A 211 8.63 -4.00 -8.27
CA LEU A 211 9.47 -5.00 -7.63
C LEU A 211 10.91 -4.97 -8.14
N GLU A 212 11.16 -4.67 -9.42
CA GLU A 212 12.51 -4.41 -9.92
C GLU A 212 13.17 -3.26 -9.16
N GLN A 213 12.45 -2.14 -8.96
CA GLN A 213 12.97 -1.03 -8.17
C GLN A 213 13.16 -1.39 -6.70
N GLU A 214 12.27 -2.21 -6.13
CA GLU A 214 12.42 -2.67 -4.74
C GLU A 214 13.64 -3.57 -4.57
N PHE A 215 13.91 -4.51 -5.48
CA PHE A 215 15.13 -5.32 -5.43
C PHE A 215 16.39 -4.45 -5.51
N LEU A 216 16.42 -3.45 -6.40
CA LEU A 216 17.58 -2.58 -6.56
C LEU A 216 17.84 -1.69 -5.33
N ASN A 217 16.78 -1.28 -4.62
CA ASN A 217 16.87 -0.37 -3.48
C ASN A 217 16.77 -1.07 -2.11
N PHE A 218 16.68 -2.40 -2.09
CA PHE A 218 16.51 -3.15 -0.85
C PHE A 218 17.78 -3.08 0.01
N GLU A 219 17.63 -2.78 1.30
CA GLU A 219 18.73 -2.70 2.26
C GLU A 219 19.21 -4.11 2.68
N TYR A 220 19.79 -4.88 1.74
CA TYR A 220 20.20 -6.26 2.01
C TYR A 220 21.21 -6.36 3.16
N ASP A 221 22.12 -5.39 3.26
CA ASP A 221 23.14 -5.32 4.31
C ASP A 221 22.51 -5.19 5.72
N ARG A 222 21.36 -4.50 5.84
CA ARG A 222 20.60 -4.40 7.10
C ARG A 222 20.01 -5.75 7.49
N VAL A 223 19.45 -6.48 6.54
CA VAL A 223 18.77 -7.76 6.81
C VAL A 223 19.78 -8.84 7.22
N ILE A 224 20.99 -8.79 6.68
CA ILE A 224 22.06 -9.74 7.01
C ILE A 224 22.93 -9.31 8.20
N SER A 225 22.86 -8.05 8.67
CA SER A 225 23.77 -7.51 9.69
C SER A 225 23.82 -8.34 10.97
N ASN A 226 22.68 -8.87 11.41
CA ASN A 226 22.57 -9.72 12.61
C ASN A 226 22.88 -11.20 12.35
N LYS A 227 23.19 -11.57 11.09
CA LYS A 227 23.44 -12.94 10.62
C LYS A 227 24.87 -13.16 10.08
N PHE A 228 25.71 -12.11 10.04
CA PHE A 228 27.11 -12.17 9.57
C PHE A 228 28.01 -13.13 10.36
N GLN A 229 27.60 -13.59 11.56
CA GLN A 229 28.40 -14.56 12.32
C GLN A 229 28.71 -15.85 11.53
N ASP A 230 27.85 -16.19 10.56
CA ASP A 230 27.95 -17.41 9.75
C ASP A 230 28.21 -17.16 8.25
N LEU A 231 28.31 -15.91 7.79
CA LEU A 231 28.70 -15.56 6.40
C LEU A 231 29.63 -14.34 6.43
N ASN A 232 30.88 -14.44 5.97
CA ASN A 232 31.79 -13.30 5.98
C ASN A 232 31.37 -12.24 4.94
N ARG A 233 31.76 -10.98 5.18
CA ARG A 233 31.41 -9.85 4.31
C ARG A 233 31.89 -10.02 2.88
N VAL A 234 33.06 -10.63 2.66
CA VAL A 234 33.62 -10.82 1.32
C VAL A 234 32.75 -11.74 0.46
N ASN A 235 32.32 -12.87 1.02
CA ASN A 235 31.44 -13.82 0.33
C ASN A 235 30.05 -13.25 0.12
N TRP A 236 29.56 -12.47 1.09
CA TRP A 236 28.31 -11.75 0.95
C TRP A 236 28.31 -10.77 -0.22
N GLU A 237 29.35 -9.93 -0.34
CA GLU A 237 29.47 -8.99 -1.47
C GLU A 237 29.52 -9.74 -2.81
N LYS A 238 30.25 -10.87 -2.90
CA LYS A 238 30.26 -11.70 -4.11
C LYS A 238 28.86 -12.17 -4.51
N ILE A 239 28.11 -12.73 -3.56
CA ILE A 239 26.75 -13.22 -3.78
C ILE A 239 25.81 -12.08 -4.20
N LYS A 240 25.89 -10.95 -3.49
CA LYS A 240 25.08 -9.76 -3.77
C LYS A 240 25.36 -9.20 -5.16
N ASN A 241 26.63 -9.13 -5.56
CA ASN A 241 27.02 -8.63 -6.87
C ASN A 241 26.54 -9.55 -7.99
N LEU A 242 26.70 -10.88 -7.84
CA LEU A 242 26.14 -11.83 -8.81
C LEU A 242 24.62 -11.65 -8.97
N PHE A 243 23.90 -11.46 -7.87
CA PHE A 243 22.46 -11.26 -7.91
C PHE A 243 22.03 -9.94 -8.60
N LEU A 244 22.69 -8.83 -8.26
CA LEU A 244 22.32 -7.48 -8.72
C LEU A 244 22.94 -7.11 -10.07
N GLU A 245 24.26 -7.26 -10.22
CA GLU A 245 25.00 -6.81 -11.41
C GLU A 245 24.69 -7.68 -12.63
N GLN A 246 24.54 -9.00 -12.44
CA GLN A 246 24.10 -9.90 -13.50
C GLN A 246 22.56 -9.94 -13.64
N LYS A 247 21.83 -9.10 -12.89
CA LYS A 247 20.37 -8.96 -12.94
C LYS A 247 19.61 -10.28 -12.73
N ARG A 248 20.19 -11.23 -11.98
CA ARG A 248 19.57 -12.54 -11.70
C ARG A 248 18.23 -12.40 -10.97
N TYR A 249 17.98 -11.28 -10.30
CA TYR A 249 16.66 -10.95 -9.73
C TYR A 249 15.51 -10.96 -10.76
N ARG A 250 15.79 -10.75 -12.06
CA ARG A 250 14.78 -10.76 -13.14
C ARG A 250 14.11 -12.13 -13.34
N VAL A 251 14.79 -13.20 -12.94
CA VAL A 251 14.25 -14.54 -12.86
C VAL A 251 12.93 -14.57 -12.05
N LEU A 252 12.83 -13.77 -10.99
CA LEU A 252 11.64 -13.66 -10.14
C LEU A 252 10.51 -12.84 -10.77
N LEU A 253 10.82 -12.08 -11.82
CA LEU A 253 9.90 -11.24 -12.58
C LEU A 253 9.50 -11.90 -13.93
N GLY A 254 9.94 -13.14 -14.15
CA GLY A 254 9.63 -13.93 -15.34
C GLY A 254 8.17 -14.42 -15.41
N ASN A 255 7.95 -15.49 -16.18
CA ASN A 255 6.64 -16.10 -16.37
C ASN A 255 6.56 -17.52 -15.81
N SER A 256 7.63 -17.99 -15.17
CA SER A 256 7.69 -19.29 -14.53
C SER A 256 6.68 -19.43 -13.37
N ASN A 257 6.39 -20.68 -13.00
CA ASN A 257 5.44 -20.97 -11.91
C ASN A 257 5.90 -20.39 -10.55
N PHE A 258 7.20 -20.46 -10.24
CA PHE A 258 7.73 -19.87 -9.01
C PHE A 258 7.59 -18.35 -9.02
N ALA A 259 7.90 -17.69 -10.16
CA ALA A 259 7.75 -16.25 -10.30
C ALA A 259 6.28 -15.84 -10.15
N THR A 260 5.36 -16.62 -10.72
CA THR A 260 3.92 -16.39 -10.56
C THR A 260 3.48 -16.50 -9.10
N ALA A 261 3.97 -17.51 -8.35
CA ALA A 261 3.69 -17.66 -6.93
C ALA A 261 4.22 -16.46 -6.11
N PHE A 262 5.45 -16.03 -6.41
CA PHE A 262 6.05 -14.84 -5.81
C PHE A 262 5.25 -13.56 -6.10
N LEU A 263 4.98 -13.27 -7.37
CA LEU A 263 4.23 -12.08 -7.80
C LEU A 263 2.82 -12.06 -7.21
N THR A 264 2.20 -13.23 -7.05
CA THR A 264 0.90 -13.34 -6.37
C THR A 264 1.01 -12.91 -4.92
N SER A 265 1.98 -13.42 -4.15
CA SER A 265 2.20 -13.00 -2.77
C SER A 265 2.50 -11.50 -2.66
N GLU A 266 3.34 -10.96 -3.56
CA GLU A 266 3.66 -9.53 -3.58
C GLU A 266 2.44 -8.66 -3.90
N TRP A 267 1.59 -9.07 -4.85
CA TRP A 267 0.33 -8.39 -5.13
C TRP A 267 -0.58 -8.37 -3.89
N LEU A 268 -0.70 -9.50 -3.20
CA LEU A 268 -1.53 -9.62 -2.00
C LEU A 268 -0.97 -8.77 -0.84
N VAL A 269 0.36 -8.72 -0.67
CA VAL A 269 1.03 -7.81 0.28
C VAL A 269 0.84 -6.34 -0.10
N LYS A 270 0.72 -6.00 -1.37
CA LYS A 270 0.49 -4.60 -1.76
C LYS A 270 -0.97 -4.17 -1.62
N LYS A 271 -1.93 -5.11 -1.78
CA LYS A 271 -3.37 -4.79 -1.82
C LYS A 271 -4.14 -5.10 -0.54
N TYR A 272 -3.84 -6.20 0.15
CA TYR A 272 -4.67 -6.73 1.25
C TYR A 272 -3.95 -6.77 2.61
N PHE A 273 -2.72 -6.29 2.65
CA PHE A 273 -1.82 -6.29 3.81
C PHE A 273 -2.25 -5.42 5.00
N SER A 274 -3.38 -4.73 4.87
CA SER A 274 -3.94 -3.84 5.89
C SER A 274 -5.22 -4.37 6.53
N LEU A 275 -5.60 -5.64 6.32
CA LEU A 275 -6.83 -6.21 6.87
C LEU A 275 -6.52 -7.15 8.07
N PRO A 276 -6.47 -6.63 9.31
CA PRO A 276 -6.10 -7.40 10.51
C PRO A 276 -7.09 -8.52 10.85
N GLU A 277 -8.27 -8.51 10.24
CA GLU A 277 -9.30 -9.52 10.40
C GLU A 277 -8.97 -10.81 9.64
N LEU A 278 -8.12 -10.73 8.60
CA LEU A 278 -7.76 -11.87 7.76
C LEU A 278 -6.58 -12.66 8.33
N ASP A 279 -6.64 -13.98 8.17
CA ASP A 279 -5.46 -14.83 8.32
C ASP A 279 -4.62 -14.75 7.04
N ASN A 280 -3.46 -14.10 7.13
CA ASN A 280 -2.59 -13.87 5.99
C ASN A 280 -1.64 -15.04 5.68
N THR A 281 -1.88 -16.23 6.24
CA THR A 281 -1.10 -17.43 5.94
C THR A 281 -1.04 -17.72 4.44
N PHE A 282 -2.09 -17.39 3.68
CA PHE A 282 -2.11 -17.55 2.22
C PHE A 282 -1.00 -16.75 1.49
N ILE A 283 -0.55 -15.62 2.04
CA ILE A 283 0.58 -14.86 1.49
C ILE A 283 1.88 -15.64 1.68
N ILE A 284 2.08 -16.19 2.89
CA ILE A 284 3.28 -16.95 3.25
C ILE A 284 3.36 -18.26 2.46
N THR A 285 2.22 -18.91 2.21
CA THR A 285 2.13 -20.09 1.35
C THR A 285 2.70 -19.82 -0.04
N GLY A 286 2.40 -18.66 -0.64
CA GLY A 286 2.93 -18.31 -1.96
C GLY A 286 4.45 -18.11 -1.95
N TYR A 287 5.03 -17.53 -0.89
CA TYR A 287 6.49 -17.45 -0.74
C TYR A 287 7.15 -18.81 -0.57
N LEU A 288 6.60 -19.68 0.29
CA LEU A 288 7.06 -21.08 0.47
C LEU A 288 7.04 -21.84 -0.86
N LYS A 289 5.92 -21.76 -1.58
CA LYS A 289 5.75 -22.39 -2.88
C LYS A 289 6.75 -21.86 -3.90
N SER A 290 6.98 -20.55 -3.94
CA SER A 290 7.94 -19.95 -4.85
C SER A 290 9.36 -20.45 -4.60
N ILE A 291 9.84 -20.45 -3.35
CA ILE A 291 11.18 -20.93 -3.02
C ILE A 291 11.33 -22.43 -3.36
N GLU A 292 10.36 -23.26 -2.98
CA GLU A 292 10.38 -24.70 -3.30
C GLU A 292 10.42 -24.96 -4.81
N GLN A 293 9.57 -24.27 -5.58
CA GLN A 293 9.52 -24.40 -7.04
C GLN A 293 10.78 -23.86 -7.73
N LEU A 294 11.38 -22.77 -7.22
CA LEU A 294 12.63 -22.24 -7.72
C LEU A 294 13.77 -23.25 -7.51
N LEU A 295 13.91 -23.76 -6.29
CA LEU A 295 14.94 -24.74 -5.95
C LEU A 295 14.79 -26.01 -6.76
N TRP A 296 13.56 -26.52 -6.91
CA TRP A 296 13.31 -27.69 -7.75
C TRP A 296 13.71 -27.44 -9.20
N LYS A 297 13.33 -26.29 -9.78
CA LYS A 297 13.63 -25.97 -11.17
C LYS A 297 15.15 -25.88 -11.40
N ILE A 298 15.88 -25.26 -10.47
CA ILE A 298 17.35 -25.23 -10.48
C ILE A 298 17.91 -26.66 -10.42
N VAL A 299 17.54 -27.44 -9.38
CA VAL A 299 18.01 -28.82 -9.18
C VAL A 299 17.72 -29.71 -10.39
N PHE A 300 16.56 -29.52 -11.03
CA PHE A 300 16.20 -30.25 -12.23
C PHE A 300 17.15 -29.95 -13.40
N TYR A 301 17.55 -28.68 -13.62
CA TYR A 301 18.42 -28.33 -14.74
C TYR A 301 19.89 -28.65 -14.48
N VAL A 302 20.41 -28.26 -13.32
CA VAL A 302 21.86 -28.40 -13.03
C VAL A 302 22.21 -29.71 -12.33
N GLY A 303 21.22 -30.47 -11.86
CA GLY A 303 21.39 -31.67 -11.06
C GLY A 303 21.14 -33.00 -11.77
N GLN A 304 20.94 -33.03 -13.08
CA GLN A 304 20.73 -34.27 -13.85
C GLN A 304 21.86 -35.28 -13.58
N GLY A 305 21.50 -36.55 -13.39
CA GLY A 305 22.44 -37.63 -13.08
C GLY A 305 22.91 -37.69 -11.61
N ARG A 306 22.53 -36.72 -10.77
CA ARG A 306 22.82 -36.74 -9.32
C ARG A 306 21.67 -37.36 -8.54
N GLN A 307 21.91 -37.68 -7.28
CA GLN A 307 20.90 -38.31 -6.43
C GLN A 307 20.26 -37.34 -5.45
N ILE A 308 18.94 -37.44 -5.31
CA ILE A 308 18.16 -36.84 -4.23
C ILE A 308 17.43 -37.96 -3.48
N ARG A 309 17.74 -38.10 -2.17
CA ARG A 309 17.21 -39.19 -1.32
C ARG A 309 17.34 -40.60 -1.93
N GLY A 310 18.45 -40.86 -2.63
CA GLY A 310 18.73 -42.16 -3.25
C GLY A 310 18.08 -42.39 -4.62
N MET A 311 17.39 -41.39 -5.18
CA MET A 311 16.84 -41.43 -6.54
C MET A 311 17.64 -40.53 -7.48
N THR A 312 18.07 -41.06 -8.63
CA THR A 312 18.75 -40.29 -9.67
C THR A 312 17.79 -39.29 -10.31
N ILE A 313 18.22 -38.06 -10.52
CA ILE A 313 17.44 -37.02 -11.19
C ILE A 313 17.52 -37.25 -12.70
N GLU A 314 16.38 -37.57 -13.31
CA GLU A 314 16.22 -37.77 -14.74
C GLU A 314 14.99 -37.04 -15.27
N SER A 315 14.93 -36.79 -16.57
CA SER A 315 13.80 -36.07 -17.19
C SER A 315 12.48 -36.87 -17.19
N ASN A 316 12.54 -38.20 -17.05
CA ASN A 316 11.39 -39.11 -17.12
C ASN A 316 10.77 -39.44 -15.76
N ASN A 317 11.43 -39.12 -14.63
CA ASN A 317 11.01 -39.52 -13.28
C ASN A 317 10.67 -38.34 -12.37
N THR A 318 10.44 -37.14 -12.92
CA THR A 318 10.19 -35.90 -12.16
C THR A 318 9.01 -35.99 -11.18
N GLN A 319 8.05 -36.87 -11.42
CA GLN A 319 6.89 -37.08 -10.54
C GLN A 319 7.20 -37.98 -9.34
N GLU A 320 8.26 -38.78 -9.40
CA GLU A 320 8.67 -39.74 -8.37
C GLU A 320 9.69 -39.14 -7.40
N ILE A 321 10.37 -38.07 -7.83
CA ILE A 321 11.36 -37.36 -7.04
C ILE A 321 10.67 -36.59 -5.91
N ASP A 322 11.19 -36.72 -4.69
CA ASP A 322 10.77 -35.91 -3.56
C ASP A 322 11.26 -34.46 -3.74
N THR A 323 10.40 -33.61 -4.31
CA THR A 323 10.66 -32.19 -4.54
C THR A 323 10.28 -31.30 -3.34
N THR A 324 10.10 -31.87 -2.14
CA THR A 324 9.78 -31.05 -0.97
C THR A 324 10.97 -30.17 -0.59
N LEU A 325 10.70 -29.00 -0.03
CA LEU A 325 11.72 -28.03 0.35
C LEU A 325 12.81 -28.63 1.26
N GLY A 326 12.45 -29.59 2.13
CA GLY A 326 13.43 -30.30 2.96
C GLY A 326 14.37 -31.22 2.18
N SER A 327 13.89 -31.86 1.11
CA SER A 327 14.71 -32.68 0.21
C SER A 327 15.65 -31.83 -0.64
N LEU A 328 15.12 -30.72 -1.18
CA LEU A 328 15.89 -29.78 -1.99
C LEU A 328 16.97 -29.07 -1.16
N GLU A 329 16.63 -28.68 0.08
CA GLU A 329 17.58 -28.17 1.08
C GLU A 329 18.73 -29.16 1.31
N PHE A 330 18.43 -30.45 1.44
CA PHE A 330 19.44 -31.49 1.64
C PHE A 330 20.32 -31.66 0.41
N PHE A 331 19.73 -31.68 -0.80
CA PHE A 331 20.45 -31.83 -2.06
C PHE A 331 21.48 -30.72 -2.28
N ILE A 332 21.07 -29.46 -2.15
CA ILE A 332 21.95 -28.30 -2.38
C ILE A 332 23.06 -28.22 -1.33
N ALA A 333 22.83 -28.77 -0.14
CA ALA A 333 23.81 -28.77 0.93
C ALA A 333 24.69 -30.03 0.99
N ASN A 334 24.55 -30.96 0.04
CA ASN A 334 25.46 -32.10 -0.08
C ASN A 334 26.78 -31.61 -0.69
N TYR A 335 27.92 -31.86 -0.03
CA TYR A 335 29.23 -31.42 -0.51
C TYR A 335 29.66 -32.08 -1.82
N GLU A 336 29.05 -33.20 -2.21
CA GLU A 336 29.22 -33.78 -3.55
C GLU A 336 28.63 -32.89 -4.67
N ASN A 337 27.86 -31.87 -4.30
CA ASN A 337 27.23 -30.90 -5.18
C ASN A 337 27.81 -29.49 -5.05
N ASP A 338 29.04 -29.36 -4.54
CA ASP A 338 29.69 -28.06 -4.39
C ASP A 338 30.01 -27.38 -5.72
N ASP A 339 30.17 -28.16 -6.79
CA ASP A 339 30.36 -27.71 -8.15
C ASP A 339 29.14 -27.03 -8.78
N LEU A 340 27.96 -27.10 -8.12
CA LEU A 340 26.79 -26.30 -8.48
C LEU A 340 26.91 -24.83 -8.06
N PHE A 341 27.87 -24.50 -7.20
CA PHE A 341 28.10 -23.14 -6.70
C PHE A 341 29.07 -22.39 -7.61
N ASP A 342 28.91 -21.07 -7.65
CA ASP A 342 29.70 -20.19 -8.50
C ASP A 342 31.18 -20.22 -8.08
N GLU A 343 32.07 -20.38 -9.06
CA GLU A 343 33.52 -20.50 -8.85
C GLU A 343 34.13 -19.31 -8.11
N ILE A 344 33.48 -18.13 -8.17
CA ILE A 344 33.91 -16.93 -7.46
C ILE A 344 34.00 -17.14 -5.94
N LEU A 345 33.25 -18.11 -5.40
CA LEU A 345 33.26 -18.45 -3.98
C LEU A 345 34.54 -19.19 -3.56
N GLY A 346 35.20 -19.89 -4.49
CA GLY A 346 36.46 -20.58 -4.27
C GLY A 346 36.45 -21.47 -3.02
N THR A 347 37.43 -21.30 -2.13
CA THR A 347 37.54 -22.09 -0.88
C THR A 347 36.42 -21.84 0.12
N SER A 348 35.53 -20.88 -0.12
CA SER A 348 34.39 -20.58 0.74
C SER A 348 33.10 -21.31 0.39
N THR A 349 33.07 -22.10 -0.70
CA THR A 349 31.86 -22.76 -1.19
C THR A 349 31.13 -23.55 -0.10
N HIS A 350 31.83 -24.45 0.61
CA HIS A 350 31.19 -25.27 1.66
C HIS A 350 30.66 -24.45 2.83
N PHE A 351 31.26 -23.30 3.12
CA PHE A 351 30.76 -22.40 4.15
C PHE A 351 29.47 -21.69 3.70
N VAL A 352 29.41 -21.22 2.44
CA VAL A 352 28.19 -20.67 1.85
C VAL A 352 27.08 -21.72 1.77
N MET A 353 27.40 -22.96 1.38
CA MET A 353 26.46 -24.09 1.37
C MET A 353 25.83 -24.32 2.75
N ARG A 354 26.66 -24.38 3.81
CA ARG A 354 26.17 -24.53 5.18
C ARG A 354 25.29 -23.36 5.61
N TYR A 355 25.67 -22.13 5.24
CA TYR A 355 24.89 -20.94 5.53
C TYR A 355 23.52 -20.97 4.85
N LEU A 356 23.49 -21.23 3.53
CA LEU A 356 22.26 -21.35 2.75
C LEU A 356 21.34 -22.44 3.33
N LYS A 357 21.89 -23.62 3.64
CA LYS A 357 21.15 -24.70 4.31
C LYS A 357 20.52 -24.21 5.61
N LYS A 358 21.31 -23.56 6.48
CA LYS A 358 20.84 -23.05 7.77
C LYS A 358 19.71 -22.05 7.59
N GLN A 359 19.83 -21.09 6.66
CA GLN A 359 18.78 -20.11 6.40
C GLN A 359 17.50 -20.76 5.85
N LEU A 360 17.62 -21.68 4.89
CA LEU A 360 16.48 -22.43 4.35
C LEU A 360 15.77 -23.24 5.44
N SER A 361 16.53 -23.95 6.28
CA SER A 361 15.98 -24.76 7.36
C SER A 361 15.24 -23.91 8.40
N MET A 362 15.87 -22.83 8.88
CA MET A 362 15.25 -21.94 9.87
C MET A 362 13.99 -21.29 9.32
N TRP A 363 14.04 -20.77 8.09
CA TRP A 363 12.89 -20.15 7.44
C TRP A 363 11.76 -21.14 7.19
N ARG A 364 12.07 -22.34 6.66
CA ARG A 364 11.10 -23.42 6.46
C ARG A 364 10.45 -23.83 7.77
N ILE A 365 11.23 -24.13 8.80
CA ILE A 365 10.70 -24.61 10.09
C ILE A 365 9.84 -23.52 10.74
N LYS A 366 10.32 -22.27 10.79
CA LYS A 366 9.58 -21.14 11.35
C LYS A 366 8.25 -20.92 10.62
N ASN A 367 8.29 -20.82 9.30
CA ASN A 367 7.13 -20.38 8.52
C ASN A 367 6.16 -21.53 8.20
N ARG A 368 6.67 -22.74 7.92
CA ARG A 368 5.84 -23.93 7.71
C ARG A 368 5.30 -24.47 9.03
N ASN A 369 6.14 -24.65 10.06
CA ASN A 369 5.68 -25.28 11.29
C ASN A 369 5.04 -24.30 12.29
N GLY A 370 5.34 -23.00 12.21
CA GLY A 370 4.69 -21.98 13.04
C GLY A 370 3.31 -21.63 12.51
N TYR A 371 3.25 -21.04 11.32
CA TYR A 371 2.02 -20.45 10.78
C TYR A 371 1.00 -21.48 10.25
N PHE A 372 1.42 -22.66 9.77
CA PHE A 372 0.45 -23.66 9.29
C PHE A 372 -0.08 -24.58 10.40
N HIS A 373 0.53 -24.61 11.58
CA HIS A 373 0.14 -25.55 12.63
C HIS A 373 -0.44 -24.89 13.89
N LYS A 374 -0.12 -23.63 14.18
CA LYS A 374 -0.46 -23.04 15.49
C LYS A 374 -1.02 -21.63 15.44
N ASP A 375 -0.47 -20.77 14.59
CA ASP A 375 -0.70 -19.32 14.69
C ASP A 375 -1.56 -18.76 13.56
N VAL A 376 -2.57 -17.97 13.88
CA VAL A 376 -3.30 -17.15 12.90
C VAL A 376 -2.47 -15.91 12.57
N LEU A 377 -2.11 -15.70 11.30
CA LEU A 377 -1.18 -14.63 10.92
C LEU A 377 -1.89 -13.32 10.61
N LYS A 378 -2.14 -12.53 11.66
CA LYS A 378 -2.75 -11.19 11.56
C LYS A 378 -1.75 -10.03 11.58
N ASP A 379 -0.54 -10.31 12.07
CA ASP A 379 0.47 -9.29 12.34
C ASP A 379 1.24 -8.91 11.07
N ARG A 380 1.13 -7.64 10.71
CA ARG A 380 1.79 -7.02 9.56
C ARG A 380 3.31 -7.09 9.65
N GLU A 381 3.88 -6.88 10.83
CA GLU A 381 5.33 -6.90 11.02
C GLU A 381 5.87 -8.30 10.76
N LYS A 382 5.15 -9.34 11.19
CA LYS A 382 5.55 -10.74 10.92
C LYS A 382 5.59 -11.04 9.43
N ILE A 383 4.59 -10.63 8.66
CA ILE A 383 4.58 -10.87 7.21
C ILE A 383 5.74 -10.12 6.53
N ASN A 384 6.02 -8.86 6.94
CA ASN A 384 7.18 -8.12 6.44
C ASN A 384 8.49 -8.84 6.74
N ILE A 385 8.66 -9.37 7.95
CA ILE A 385 9.85 -10.17 8.30
C ILE A 385 9.97 -11.39 7.39
N VAL A 386 8.87 -12.12 7.12
CA VAL A 386 8.93 -13.27 6.21
C VAL A 386 9.27 -12.85 4.78
N ARG A 387 8.73 -11.73 4.32
CA ARG A 387 9.04 -11.15 3.00
C ARG A 387 10.52 -10.81 2.88
N GLU A 388 11.08 -10.11 3.86
CA GLU A 388 12.52 -9.77 3.91
C GLU A 388 13.40 -11.04 3.95
N GLU A 389 13.02 -12.03 4.75
CA GLU A 389 13.71 -13.33 4.79
C GLU A 389 13.61 -14.07 3.44
N THR A 390 12.48 -13.96 2.74
CA THR A 390 12.30 -14.56 1.40
C THR A 390 13.19 -13.87 0.36
N PHE A 391 13.29 -12.53 0.41
CA PHE A 391 14.22 -11.77 -0.44
C PHE A 391 15.66 -12.19 -0.18
N LEU A 392 16.03 -12.37 1.09
CA LEU A 392 17.34 -12.89 1.47
C LEU A 392 17.59 -14.31 0.91
N LEU A 393 16.59 -15.19 0.91
CA LEU A 393 16.75 -16.51 0.31
C LEU A 393 16.95 -16.42 -1.21
N TYR A 394 16.22 -15.56 -1.92
CA TYR A 394 16.42 -15.40 -3.36
C TYR A 394 17.83 -14.93 -3.72
N ILE A 395 18.36 -13.91 -3.03
CA ILE A 395 19.74 -13.44 -3.26
C ILE A 395 20.76 -14.54 -2.93
N LEU A 396 20.55 -15.32 -1.87
CA LEU A 396 21.44 -16.42 -1.55
C LEU A 396 21.37 -17.53 -2.61
N ILE A 397 20.18 -17.94 -3.05
CA ILE A 397 20.02 -19.01 -4.05
C ILE A 397 20.56 -18.57 -5.41
N LEU A 398 20.04 -17.46 -5.95
CA LEU A 398 20.36 -16.99 -7.29
C LEU A 398 21.75 -16.36 -7.36
N GLY A 399 22.27 -15.82 -6.25
CA GLY A 399 23.60 -15.19 -6.19
C GLY A 399 24.74 -16.13 -5.80
N SER A 400 24.48 -17.36 -5.32
CA SER A 400 25.56 -18.30 -4.94
C SER A 400 25.75 -19.46 -5.91
N LEU A 401 24.74 -19.80 -6.70
CA LEU A 401 24.79 -20.91 -7.65
C LEU A 401 25.42 -20.49 -8.98
N SER A 402 26.07 -21.43 -9.64
CA SER A 402 26.59 -21.26 -11.00
C SER A 402 25.40 -21.36 -11.97
N LEU A 403 25.00 -20.21 -12.54
CA LEU A 403 23.87 -20.10 -13.46
C LEU A 403 24.36 -19.41 -14.74
N ASP A 404 24.45 -20.16 -15.83
CA ASP A 404 24.79 -19.60 -17.14
C ASP A 404 23.58 -18.89 -17.78
N GLY A 405 23.82 -18.22 -18.92
CA GLY A 405 22.79 -17.46 -19.63
C GLY A 405 21.60 -18.32 -20.06
N ASP A 406 21.85 -19.57 -20.46
CA ASP A 406 20.82 -20.51 -20.90
C ASP A 406 19.96 -20.95 -19.71
N THR A 407 20.58 -21.28 -18.58
CA THR A 407 19.88 -21.61 -17.33
C THR A 407 19.03 -20.43 -16.85
N ILE A 408 19.56 -19.21 -16.89
CA ILE A 408 18.80 -18.00 -16.52
C ILE A 408 17.59 -17.82 -17.45
N ALA A 409 17.77 -17.96 -18.77
CA ALA A 409 16.68 -17.85 -19.73
C ALA A 409 15.59 -18.92 -19.49
N MET A 410 15.99 -20.15 -19.20
CA MET A 410 15.06 -21.24 -18.83
C MET A 410 14.33 -20.97 -17.52
N LEU A 411 14.99 -20.36 -16.54
CA LEU A 411 14.35 -19.97 -15.28
C LEU A 411 13.33 -18.85 -15.46
N GLU A 412 13.60 -17.89 -16.38
CA GLU A 412 12.70 -16.77 -16.71
C GLU A 412 11.44 -17.21 -17.49
N SER A 413 11.55 -18.21 -18.37
CA SER A 413 10.42 -18.81 -19.09
C SER A 413 9.55 -19.67 -18.17
#